data_AF-A0A4Q6F527-F1
#
_entry.id   AF-A0A4Q6F527-F1
#
_cell.length_a   1.000
_cell.length_b   1.000
_cell.length_c   1.000
_cell.angle_alpha   90.00
_cell.angle_beta   90.00
_cell.angle_gamma   90.00
#
_symmetry.space_group_name_H-M   'P 1'
#
loop_
_entity.id
_entity.type
_entity.pdbx_description
1 polymer ?
#
loop_
_entity_poly.entity_id
_entity_poly.type
_entity_poly.pdbx_seq_one_letter_code
_entity_poly.pdbx_strand_id
1 'polypeptide(L)'
;GLIDRKEAKERRQKVELAADFYGAMDGASKFVRGDAIAGIIITAINVIVGLILGVVVHGMSFGQAAELYTLLTIGDGLVSQIPALIISTAAGVIVTRAGAMEEGLSQVVSNQIFNYPRAIYICAGLLGVMALIPGMPFVPFALLAVLCYFLARYAQKNLAERTEAALIKDTIGPDGKETKKDSIESLLHIEILSLEVGVGLIPLVDAHQDGEVLERIVSARKQFAQDMGIVVPMVMVKDNIQLRPGDYQIMLKGNVIGRGSLMADYYLAMDPGDIVETIPGIPGKEPAYGLDAVWVKSSQREEASFRGYTVVNCATVIVTHLTKLIEEHSFELLGRQETQALIEGLKEEAPKAVEEVIAADRLSLGEVVKVLQNLLAERVSIRDLRSIF
;
A
#
# COMPACT_ATOMS: atom_id res chain seq x y z
N GLY A 1 -1.39 -9.27 33.56
CA GLY A 1 -2.65 -8.66 33.12
C GLY A 1 -2.89 -7.37 33.87
N LEU A 2 -2.62 -6.24 33.21
CA LEU A 2 -3.05 -4.90 33.60
C LEU A 2 -3.36 -4.17 32.29
N ILE A 3 -4.50 -4.48 31.68
CA ILE A 3 -5.01 -3.68 30.55
C ILE A 3 -5.55 -2.38 31.13
N ASP A 4 -5.23 -1.25 30.49
CA ASP A 4 -5.71 0.06 30.89
C ASP A 4 -7.24 0.15 30.72
N ARG A 5 -7.91 1.03 31.49
CA ARG A 5 -9.37 1.25 31.39
C ARG A 5 -9.79 1.64 29.98
N LYS A 6 -8.94 2.40 29.27
CA LYS A 6 -9.20 2.81 27.89
C LYS A 6 -9.18 1.61 26.95
N GLU A 7 -8.16 0.77 27.06
CA GLU A 7 -8.01 -0.46 26.27
C GLU A 7 -9.16 -1.45 26.54
N ALA A 8 -9.56 -1.61 27.80
CA ALA A 8 -10.69 -2.45 28.17
C ALA A 8 -12.03 -1.96 27.56
N LYS A 9 -12.23 -0.63 27.49
CA LYS A 9 -13.41 -0.02 26.88
C LYS A 9 -13.42 -0.24 25.37
N GLU A 10 -12.29 -0.03 24.70
CA GLU A 10 -12.15 -0.24 23.25
C GLU A 10 -12.36 -1.72 22.88
N ARG A 11 -11.78 -2.66 23.63
CA ARG A 11 -11.99 -4.10 23.40
C ARG A 11 -13.45 -4.49 23.59
N ARG A 12 -14.13 -3.95 24.63
CA ARG A 12 -15.56 -4.19 24.84
C ARG A 12 -16.40 -3.68 23.67
N GLN A 13 -16.13 -2.47 23.19
CA GLN A 13 -16.83 -1.91 22.04
C GLN A 13 -16.60 -2.75 20.77
N LYS A 14 -15.37 -3.22 20.52
CA LYS A 14 -15.08 -4.11 19.38
C LYS A 14 -15.86 -5.43 19.45
N VAL A 15 -15.96 -6.02 20.65
CA VAL A 15 -16.71 -7.26 20.85
C VAL A 15 -18.22 -7.04 20.69
N GLU A 16 -18.76 -5.94 21.21
CA GLU A 16 -20.17 -5.54 21.06
C GLU A 16 -20.53 -5.34 19.59
N LEU A 17 -19.70 -4.59 18.85
CA LEU A 17 -19.90 -4.31 17.43
C LEU A 17 -19.79 -5.57 16.56
N ALA A 18 -18.89 -6.50 16.92
CA ALA A 18 -18.81 -7.81 16.29
C ALA A 18 -20.07 -8.65 16.58
N ALA A 19 -20.53 -8.68 17.83
CA ALA A 19 -21.74 -9.40 18.22
C ALA A 19 -22.99 -8.87 17.49
N ASP A 20 -23.14 -7.55 17.39
CA ASP A 20 -24.22 -6.89 16.65
C ASP A 20 -24.15 -7.20 15.16
N PHE A 21 -22.96 -7.19 14.56
CA PHE A 21 -22.76 -7.54 13.15
C PHE A 21 -23.15 -9.01 12.88
N TYR A 22 -22.67 -9.95 13.69
CA TYR A 22 -23.01 -11.37 13.53
C TYR A 22 -24.49 -11.66 13.83
N GLY A 23 -25.10 -10.95 14.79
CA GLY A 23 -26.53 -11.03 15.06
C GLY A 23 -27.39 -10.51 13.90
N ALA A 24 -27.02 -9.36 13.34
CA ALA A 24 -27.69 -8.79 12.17
C ALA A 24 -27.50 -9.67 10.91
N MET A 25 -26.31 -10.24 10.70
CA MET A 25 -26.02 -11.13 9.57
C MET A 25 -26.76 -12.47 9.66
N ASP A 26 -26.83 -13.11 10.84
CA ASP A 26 -27.58 -14.36 11.00
C ASP A 26 -29.08 -14.13 10.78
N GLY A 27 -29.61 -13.01 11.26
CA GLY A 27 -30.97 -12.56 10.97
C GLY A 27 -31.20 -12.37 9.47
N ALA A 28 -30.43 -11.49 8.84
CA ALA A 28 -30.56 -11.17 7.41
C ALA A 28 -30.43 -12.42 6.51
N SER A 29 -29.47 -13.31 6.80
CA SER A 29 -29.26 -14.57 6.07
C SER A 29 -30.48 -15.50 6.13
N LYS A 30 -31.12 -15.62 7.30
CA LYS A 30 -32.35 -16.42 7.47
C LYS A 30 -33.54 -15.81 6.71
N PHE A 31 -33.70 -14.49 6.72
CA PHE A 31 -34.76 -13.81 5.98
C PHE A 31 -34.58 -13.92 4.46
N VAL A 32 -33.37 -13.69 3.95
CA VAL A 32 -33.06 -13.79 2.52
C VAL A 32 -33.24 -15.22 2.01
N ARG A 33 -32.81 -16.22 2.80
CA ARG A 33 -33.01 -17.63 2.45
C ARG A 33 -34.50 -18.00 2.44
N GLY A 34 -35.30 -17.48 3.36
CA GLY A 34 -36.75 -17.68 3.40
C GLY A 34 -37.46 -17.05 2.19
N ASP A 35 -37.10 -15.82 1.85
CA ASP A 35 -37.66 -15.07 0.71
C ASP A 35 -37.31 -15.74 -0.63
N ALA A 36 -36.07 -16.20 -0.79
CA ALA A 36 -35.64 -16.94 -1.98
C ALA A 36 -36.40 -18.26 -2.17
N ILE A 37 -36.61 -19.02 -1.09
CA ILE A 37 -37.38 -20.28 -1.14
C ILE A 37 -38.85 -19.99 -1.48
N ALA A 38 -39.46 -18.98 -0.87
CA ALA A 38 -40.83 -18.58 -1.17
C ALA A 38 -40.99 -18.12 -2.62
N GLY A 39 -40.07 -17.32 -3.14
CA GLY A 39 -40.07 -16.86 -4.54
C GLY A 39 -39.96 -18.01 -5.55
N ILE A 40 -39.12 -19.00 -5.29
CA ILE A 40 -39.01 -20.21 -6.13
C ILE A 40 -40.32 -21.00 -6.13
N ILE A 41 -40.95 -21.17 -4.96
CA ILE A 41 -42.23 -21.88 -4.83
C ILE A 41 -43.33 -21.14 -5.59
N ILE A 42 -43.45 -19.82 -5.42
CA ILE A 42 -44.44 -18.98 -6.11
C ILE A 42 -44.23 -19.05 -7.62
N THR A 43 -42.99 -18.97 -8.09
CA THR A 43 -42.65 -19.10 -9.51
C THR A 43 -43.09 -20.44 -10.07
N ALA A 44 -42.79 -21.54 -9.38
CA ALA A 44 -43.19 -22.88 -9.79
C ALA A 44 -44.72 -23.02 -9.85
N ILE A 45 -45.43 -22.50 -8.86
CA ILE A 45 -46.90 -22.51 -8.81
C ILE A 45 -47.48 -21.71 -9.98
N ASN A 46 -47.01 -20.48 -10.20
CA ASN A 46 -47.52 -19.60 -11.26
C ASN A 46 -47.31 -20.21 -12.65
N VAL A 47 -46.16 -20.85 -12.89
CA VAL A 47 -45.88 -21.53 -14.16
C VAL A 47 -46.76 -22.78 -14.33
N ILE A 48 -46.84 -23.66 -13.32
CA ILE A 48 -47.58 -24.92 -13.43
C ILE A 48 -49.09 -24.67 -13.50
N VAL A 49 -49.62 -23.86 -12.59
CA VAL A 49 -51.06 -23.53 -12.53
C VAL A 49 -51.45 -22.70 -13.75
N GLY A 50 -50.63 -21.73 -14.14
CA GLY A 50 -50.85 -20.93 -15.34
C GLY A 50 -50.91 -21.80 -16.60
N LEU A 51 -50.00 -22.76 -16.75
CA LEU A 51 -50.00 -23.69 -17.87
C LEU A 51 -51.25 -24.58 -17.88
N ILE A 52 -51.66 -25.12 -16.73
CA ILE A 52 -52.88 -25.93 -16.61
C ILE A 52 -54.11 -25.10 -16.96
N LEU A 53 -54.26 -23.89 -16.40
CA LEU A 53 -55.40 -23.01 -16.70
C LEU A 53 -55.40 -22.52 -18.14
N GLY A 54 -54.23 -22.25 -18.72
CA GLY A 54 -54.07 -21.85 -20.12
C GLY A 54 -54.56 -22.93 -21.08
N VAL A 55 -54.16 -24.18 -20.86
CA VAL A 55 -54.54 -25.30 -21.73
C VAL A 55 -55.97 -25.78 -21.46
N VAL A 56 -56.34 -25.99 -20.19
CA VAL A 56 -57.61 -26.65 -19.81
C VAL A 56 -58.79 -25.68 -19.82
N VAL A 57 -58.60 -24.46 -19.33
CA VAL A 57 -59.70 -23.48 -19.18
C VAL A 57 -59.74 -22.50 -20.35
N HIS A 58 -58.59 -22.02 -20.81
CA HIS A 58 -58.52 -20.98 -21.85
C HIS A 58 -58.34 -21.56 -23.27
N GLY A 59 -58.25 -22.89 -23.41
CA GLY A 59 -58.14 -23.58 -24.71
C GLY A 59 -56.88 -23.22 -25.50
N MET A 60 -55.85 -22.68 -24.85
CA MET A 60 -54.60 -22.31 -25.50
C MET A 60 -53.78 -23.56 -25.86
N SER A 61 -52.99 -23.49 -26.93
CA SER A 61 -51.99 -24.52 -27.18
C SER A 61 -50.94 -24.54 -26.06
N PHE A 62 -50.35 -25.70 -25.77
CA PHE A 62 -49.33 -25.85 -24.73
C PHE A 62 -48.19 -24.83 -24.88
N GLY A 63 -47.72 -24.59 -26.11
CA GLY A 63 -46.65 -23.63 -26.39
C GLY A 63 -47.04 -22.18 -26.07
N GLN A 64 -48.26 -21.77 -26.44
CA GLN A 64 -48.77 -20.43 -26.15
C GLN A 64 -48.98 -20.21 -24.64
N ALA A 65 -49.52 -21.20 -23.94
CA ALA A 65 -49.69 -21.13 -22.50
C ALA A 65 -48.33 -21.08 -21.78
N ALA A 66 -47.36 -21.87 -22.22
CA ALA A 66 -46.00 -21.86 -21.66
C ALA A 66 -45.32 -20.49 -21.84
N GLU A 67 -45.39 -19.88 -23.03
CA GLU A 67 -44.79 -18.57 -23.30
C GLU A 67 -45.44 -17.47 -22.45
N LEU A 68 -46.77 -17.37 -22.47
CA LEU A 68 -47.51 -16.31 -21.79
C LEU A 68 -47.35 -16.36 -20.26
N TYR A 69 -47.58 -17.54 -19.66
CA TYR A 69 -47.54 -17.66 -18.19
C TYR A 69 -46.11 -17.67 -17.65
N THR A 70 -45.11 -18.11 -18.42
CA THR A 70 -43.70 -17.93 -18.04
C THR A 70 -43.30 -16.45 -18.08
N LEU A 71 -43.70 -15.70 -19.12
CA LEU A 71 -43.44 -14.26 -19.22
C LEU A 71 -44.10 -13.47 -18.07
N LEU A 72 -45.36 -13.76 -17.77
CA LEU A 72 -46.09 -13.14 -16.66
C LEU A 72 -45.44 -13.45 -15.31
N THR A 73 -44.95 -14.69 -15.12
CA THR A 73 -44.28 -15.09 -13.88
C THR A 73 -42.92 -14.40 -13.71
N ILE A 74 -42.14 -14.24 -14.77
CA ILE A 74 -40.88 -13.47 -14.74
C ILE A 74 -41.18 -12.00 -14.40
N GLY A 75 -42.24 -11.43 -14.96
CA GLY A 75 -42.71 -10.09 -14.65
C GLY A 75 -43.05 -9.91 -13.17
N ASP A 76 -43.83 -10.82 -12.59
CA ASP A 76 -44.21 -10.83 -11.17
C ASP A 76 -42.97 -10.97 -10.25
N GLY A 77 -42.02 -11.83 -10.63
CA GLY A 77 -40.74 -11.99 -9.93
C GLY A 77 -39.89 -10.71 -9.94
N LEU A 78 -39.83 -9.99 -11.06
CA LEU A 78 -39.11 -8.71 -11.14
C LEU A 78 -39.80 -7.59 -10.35
N VAL A 79 -41.13 -7.52 -10.39
CA VAL A 79 -41.93 -6.50 -9.67
C VAL A 79 -41.84 -6.69 -8.15
N SER A 80 -41.75 -7.93 -7.66
CA SER A 80 -41.64 -8.24 -6.23
C SER A 80 -40.21 -8.13 -5.69
N GLN A 81 -39.20 -8.63 -6.43
CA GLN A 81 -37.83 -8.71 -5.92
C GLN A 81 -37.05 -7.40 -5.99
N ILE A 82 -37.26 -6.56 -7.02
CA ILE A 82 -36.51 -5.30 -7.16
C ILE A 82 -36.76 -4.37 -5.94
N PRO A 83 -38.01 -4.13 -5.51
CA PRO A 83 -38.27 -3.32 -4.32
C PRO A 83 -37.75 -3.95 -3.03
N ALA A 84 -37.92 -5.27 -2.88
CA ALA A 84 -37.43 -5.99 -1.69
C ALA A 84 -35.91 -5.87 -1.52
N LEU A 85 -35.15 -5.98 -2.61
CA LEU A 85 -33.70 -5.80 -2.62
C LEU A 85 -33.30 -4.37 -2.24
N ILE A 86 -34.00 -3.36 -2.75
CA ILE A 86 -33.75 -1.95 -2.43
C ILE A 86 -34.01 -1.69 -0.93
N ILE A 87 -35.13 -2.18 -0.39
CA ILE A 87 -35.49 -2.01 1.02
C ILE A 87 -34.49 -2.73 1.93
N SER A 88 -34.10 -3.97 1.59
CA SER A 88 -33.11 -4.75 2.33
C SER A 88 -31.74 -4.07 2.35
N THR A 89 -31.29 -3.57 1.20
CA THR A 89 -30.02 -2.84 1.10
C THR A 89 -30.05 -1.55 1.89
N ALA A 90 -31.14 -0.78 1.81
CA ALA A 90 -31.31 0.45 2.58
C ALA A 90 -31.33 0.19 4.10
N ALA A 91 -32.02 -0.87 4.54
CA ALA A 91 -32.02 -1.29 5.94
C ALA A 91 -30.62 -1.71 6.41
N GLY A 92 -29.87 -2.46 5.60
CA GLY A 92 -28.48 -2.85 5.91
C GLY A 92 -27.54 -1.65 6.03
N VAL A 93 -27.68 -0.65 5.17
CA VAL A 93 -26.93 0.61 5.24
C VAL A 93 -27.30 1.42 6.49
N ILE A 94 -28.56 1.40 6.92
CA ILE A 94 -29.02 2.07 8.16
C ILE A 94 -28.48 1.36 9.41
N VAL A 95 -28.46 0.02 9.44
CA VAL A 95 -27.99 -0.77 10.59
C VAL A 95 -26.47 -0.63 10.77
N THR A 96 -25.70 -0.65 9.68
CA THR A 96 -24.23 -0.51 9.72
C THR A 96 -23.77 0.86 10.22
N ARG A 97 -24.63 1.89 10.18
CA ARG A 97 -24.38 3.21 10.78
C ARG A 97 -24.22 3.17 12.30
N ALA A 98 -24.87 2.22 13.00
CA ALA A 98 -24.84 2.17 14.46
C ALA A 98 -23.41 1.98 15.03
N GLY A 99 -22.47 1.46 14.23
CA GLY A 99 -21.08 1.26 14.60
C GLY A 99 -20.12 2.43 14.30
N ALA A 100 -20.53 3.43 13.53
CA ALA A 100 -19.67 4.55 13.09
C ALA A 100 -20.20 5.88 13.63
N MET A 101 -19.84 6.23 14.87
CA MET A 101 -20.35 7.42 15.55
C MET A 101 -19.77 8.76 15.03
N GLU A 102 -18.70 8.75 14.22
CA GLU A 102 -17.96 9.98 13.85
C GLU A 102 -18.03 10.37 12.36
N GLU A 103 -18.43 9.48 11.42
CA GLU A 103 -18.48 9.79 9.98
C GLU A 103 -19.92 9.93 9.45
N GLY A 104 -20.15 10.90 8.55
CA GLY A 104 -21.43 11.06 7.86
C GLY A 104 -21.71 9.90 6.90
N LEU A 105 -22.97 9.45 6.81
CA LEU A 105 -23.39 8.31 5.98
C LEU A 105 -22.91 8.40 4.52
N SER A 106 -22.95 9.60 3.94
CA SER A 106 -22.46 9.87 2.59
C SER A 106 -20.97 9.56 2.43
N GLN A 107 -20.17 9.88 3.45
CA GLN A 107 -18.72 9.66 3.46
C GLN A 107 -18.40 8.16 3.56
N VAL A 108 -19.10 7.44 4.44
CA VAL A 108 -18.91 5.99 4.64
C VAL A 108 -19.30 5.22 3.37
N VAL A 109 -20.48 5.51 2.81
CA VAL A 109 -20.99 4.81 1.62
C VAL A 109 -20.15 5.12 0.39
N SER A 110 -19.75 6.39 0.19
CA SER A 110 -18.85 6.74 -0.93
C SER A 110 -17.49 6.05 -0.78
N ASN A 111 -16.87 6.08 0.40
CA ASN A 111 -15.60 5.39 0.63
C ASN A 111 -15.73 3.87 0.39
N GLN A 112 -16.78 3.21 0.87
CA GLN A 112 -16.96 1.76 0.67
C GLN A 112 -17.17 1.38 -0.79
N ILE A 113 -17.95 2.14 -1.56
CA ILE A 113 -18.22 1.83 -2.97
C ILE A 113 -16.95 2.08 -3.82
N PHE A 114 -16.24 3.18 -3.59
CA PHE A 114 -15.08 3.55 -4.40
C PHE A 114 -13.78 2.81 -3.99
N ASN A 115 -13.70 2.20 -2.81
CA ASN A 115 -12.53 1.44 -2.37
C ASN A 115 -12.35 0.07 -3.07
N TYR A 116 -13.31 -0.37 -3.89
CA TYR A 116 -13.20 -1.61 -4.67
C TYR A 116 -13.29 -1.38 -6.19
N PRO A 117 -12.28 -0.72 -6.83
CA PRO A 117 -12.30 -0.42 -8.27
C PRO A 117 -12.52 -1.66 -9.16
N ARG A 118 -12.01 -2.82 -8.73
CA ARG A 118 -12.17 -4.11 -9.44
C ARG A 118 -13.65 -4.50 -9.60
N ALA A 119 -14.47 -4.28 -8.57
CA ALA A 119 -15.91 -4.59 -8.65
C ALA A 119 -16.61 -3.69 -9.68
N ILE A 120 -16.25 -2.40 -9.72
CA ILE A 120 -16.81 -1.44 -10.68
C ILE A 120 -16.40 -1.78 -12.12
N TYR A 121 -15.18 -2.27 -12.35
CA TYR A 121 -14.75 -2.77 -13.67
C TYR A 121 -15.55 -3.99 -14.12
N ILE A 122 -15.83 -4.93 -13.22
CA ILE A 122 -16.66 -6.11 -13.53
C ILE A 122 -18.08 -5.65 -13.90
N CYS A 123 -18.66 -4.70 -13.17
CA CYS A 123 -19.94 -4.09 -13.52
C CYS A 123 -19.92 -3.40 -14.88
N ALA A 124 -18.88 -2.62 -15.19
CA ALA A 124 -18.73 -1.96 -16.50
C ALA A 124 -18.65 -2.99 -17.65
N GLY A 125 -17.90 -4.08 -17.46
CA GLY A 125 -17.83 -5.18 -18.42
C GLY A 125 -19.17 -5.86 -18.63
N LEU A 126 -19.89 -6.17 -17.54
CA LEU A 126 -21.21 -6.80 -17.61
C LEU A 126 -22.22 -5.90 -18.34
N LEU A 127 -22.26 -4.60 -18.03
CA LEU A 127 -23.11 -3.63 -18.71
C LEU A 127 -22.76 -3.51 -20.20
N GLY A 128 -21.48 -3.58 -20.55
CA GLY A 128 -21.02 -3.59 -21.93
C GLY A 128 -21.49 -4.83 -22.69
N VAL A 129 -21.43 -6.01 -22.05
CA VAL A 129 -21.99 -7.25 -22.61
C VAL A 129 -23.51 -7.13 -22.78
N MET A 130 -24.23 -6.59 -21.79
CA MET A 130 -25.69 -6.40 -21.87
C MET A 130 -26.09 -5.44 -22.99
N ALA A 131 -25.29 -4.41 -23.28
CA ALA A 131 -25.54 -3.49 -24.39
C ALA A 131 -25.51 -4.21 -25.75
N LEU A 132 -24.68 -5.26 -25.89
CA LEU A 132 -24.54 -6.03 -27.13
C LEU A 132 -25.63 -7.09 -27.32
N ILE A 133 -26.46 -7.35 -26.30
CA ILE A 133 -27.55 -8.33 -26.38
C ILE A 133 -28.69 -7.75 -27.23
N PRO A 134 -29.08 -8.42 -28.34
CA PRO A 134 -30.20 -7.98 -29.16
C PRO A 134 -31.50 -8.01 -28.35
N GLY A 135 -32.27 -6.91 -28.37
CA GLY A 135 -33.49 -6.73 -27.58
C GLY A 135 -33.32 -5.82 -26.36
N MET A 136 -32.08 -5.51 -25.96
CA MET A 136 -31.80 -4.55 -24.88
C MET A 136 -31.53 -3.14 -25.45
N PRO A 137 -31.91 -2.06 -24.73
CA PRO A 137 -31.64 -0.69 -25.19
C PRO A 137 -30.13 -0.40 -25.21
N PHE A 138 -29.50 -0.42 -26.38
CA PHE A 138 -28.05 -0.26 -26.53
C PHE A 138 -27.51 1.02 -25.86
N VAL A 139 -28.15 2.17 -26.14
CA VAL A 139 -27.68 3.50 -25.71
C VAL A 139 -27.53 3.64 -24.19
N PRO A 140 -28.54 3.34 -23.34
CA PRO A 140 -28.40 3.50 -21.89
C PRO A 140 -27.40 2.52 -21.28
N PHE A 141 -27.34 1.26 -21.75
CA PHE A 141 -26.38 0.28 -21.23
C PHE A 141 -24.94 0.62 -21.62
N ALA A 142 -24.71 1.04 -22.87
CA ALA A 142 -23.40 1.50 -23.31
C ALA A 142 -22.94 2.75 -22.55
N LEU A 143 -23.83 3.71 -22.32
CA LEU A 143 -23.52 4.92 -21.55
C LEU A 143 -23.14 4.58 -20.10
N LEU A 144 -23.92 3.72 -19.44
CA LEU A 144 -23.64 3.27 -18.08
C LEU A 144 -22.33 2.48 -17.99
N ALA A 145 -22.04 1.61 -18.96
CA ALA A 145 -20.78 0.87 -19.04
C ALA A 145 -19.57 1.81 -19.11
N VAL A 146 -19.65 2.82 -19.99
CA VAL A 146 -18.60 3.83 -20.14
C VAL A 146 -18.44 4.66 -18.86
N LEU A 147 -19.55 5.10 -18.26
CA LEU A 147 -19.52 5.86 -17.01
C LEU A 147 -18.88 5.06 -15.87
N CYS A 148 -19.29 3.80 -15.68
CA CYS A 148 -18.71 2.91 -14.68
C CYS A 148 -17.23 2.65 -14.93
N TYR A 149 -16.80 2.49 -16.19
CA TYR A 149 -15.38 2.34 -16.53
C TYR A 149 -14.55 3.57 -16.13
N PHE A 150 -15.04 4.78 -16.43
CA PHE A 150 -14.35 6.02 -16.02
C PHE A 150 -14.35 6.22 -14.51
N LEU A 151 -15.45 5.91 -13.82
CA LEU A 151 -15.53 5.93 -12.35
C LEU A 151 -14.55 4.93 -11.72
N ALA A 152 -14.44 3.72 -12.26
CA ALA A 152 -13.49 2.72 -11.78
C ALA A 152 -12.05 3.19 -11.95
N ARG A 153 -11.73 3.81 -13.10
CA ARG A 153 -10.39 4.36 -13.38
C ARG A 153 -10.05 5.52 -12.44
N TYR A 154 -11.02 6.41 -12.19
CA TYR A 154 -10.85 7.52 -11.25
C TYR A 154 -10.65 7.02 -9.81
N ALA A 155 -11.45 6.04 -9.37
CA ALA A 155 -11.33 5.41 -8.07
C ALA A 155 -9.98 4.68 -7.90
N GLN A 156 -9.50 4.00 -8.94
CA GLN A 156 -8.20 3.33 -8.93
C GLN A 156 -7.04 4.34 -8.83
N LYS A 157 -7.13 5.47 -9.53
CA LYS A 157 -6.13 6.54 -9.46
C LYS A 157 -6.09 7.17 -8.07
N ASN A 158 -7.25 7.49 -7.49
CA ASN A 158 -7.33 8.01 -6.12
C ASN A 158 -6.88 7.00 -5.06
N LEU A 159 -7.13 5.71 -5.27
CA LEU A 159 -6.62 4.67 -4.38
C LEU A 159 -5.10 4.53 -4.51
N ALA A 160 -4.55 4.52 -5.72
CA ALA A 160 -3.11 4.50 -5.96
C ALA A 160 -2.42 5.73 -5.37
N GLU A 161 -2.95 6.94 -5.61
CA GLU A 161 -2.46 8.18 -5.01
C GLU A 161 -2.61 8.20 -3.49
N ARG A 162 -3.66 7.59 -2.91
CA ARG A 162 -3.76 7.45 -1.44
C ARG A 162 -2.81 6.41 -0.88
N THR A 163 -2.46 5.37 -1.65
CA THR A 163 -1.53 4.33 -1.20
C THR A 163 -0.09 4.80 -1.33
N GLU A 164 0.24 5.49 -2.44
CA GLU A 164 1.51 6.19 -2.63
C GLU A 164 1.63 7.38 -1.69
N ALA A 165 0.60 8.21 -1.51
CA ALA A 165 0.62 9.28 -0.52
C ALA A 165 0.60 8.75 0.92
N ALA A 166 0.03 7.58 1.22
CA ALA A 166 0.18 6.95 2.53
C ALA A 166 1.60 6.43 2.72
N LEU A 167 2.21 5.81 1.70
CA LEU A 167 3.61 5.42 1.72
C LEU A 167 4.54 6.64 1.84
N ILE A 168 4.26 7.74 1.13
CA ILE A 168 5.03 8.99 1.17
C ILE A 168 4.77 9.75 2.47
N LYS A 169 3.54 9.76 3.01
CA LYS A 169 3.19 10.39 4.32
C LYS A 169 3.63 9.54 5.53
N ASP A 170 3.92 8.27 5.31
CA ASP A 170 4.61 7.40 6.25
C ASP A 170 6.14 7.45 6.02
N THR A 171 6.63 8.19 5.01
CA THR A 171 8.06 8.46 4.78
C THR A 171 8.45 9.93 5.07
N ILE A 172 7.48 10.83 5.00
CA ILE A 172 7.52 12.25 5.36
C ILE A 172 6.46 12.37 6.45
N GLY A 173 6.89 12.48 7.70
CA GLY A 173 5.99 12.42 8.86
C GLY A 173 4.73 13.28 8.72
N PRO A 174 3.70 13.03 9.53
CA PRO A 174 2.44 13.75 9.45
C PRO A 174 2.62 15.18 9.98
N ASP A 175 3.21 16.08 9.20
CA ASP A 175 3.00 17.53 9.31
C ASP A 175 3.68 18.30 8.16
N GLY A 176 2.96 18.39 7.04
CA GLY A 176 2.98 19.59 6.18
C GLY A 176 2.14 20.74 6.75
N LYS A 177 1.91 20.74 8.07
CA LYS A 177 1.27 21.82 8.82
C LYS A 177 2.14 22.12 10.03
N GLU A 178 2.44 23.40 10.21
CA GLU A 178 3.16 23.97 11.34
C GLU A 178 2.90 23.24 12.66
N THR A 179 3.83 22.39 13.09
CA THR A 179 3.82 21.85 14.46
C THR A 179 4.45 22.87 15.39
N LYS A 180 3.67 23.87 15.79
CA LYS A 180 3.87 24.49 17.10
C LYS A 180 3.45 23.46 18.15
N LYS A 181 4.41 22.71 18.68
CA LYS A 181 4.40 22.17 20.05
C LYS A 181 5.83 21.72 20.41
N ASP A 182 6.60 22.67 20.93
CA ASP A 182 7.77 22.41 21.77
C ASP A 182 7.30 21.70 23.05
N SER A 183 7.21 20.37 23.04
CA SER A 183 7.21 19.60 24.28
C SER A 183 8.64 19.09 24.52
N ILE A 184 9.14 19.22 25.74
CA ILE A 184 10.48 18.72 26.11
C ILE A 184 10.62 17.22 25.81
N GLU A 185 9.51 16.49 25.75
CA GLU A 185 9.43 15.07 25.41
C GLU A 185 9.68 14.76 23.93
N SER A 186 9.38 15.68 23.00
CA SER A 186 9.70 15.47 21.57
C SER A 186 11.21 15.60 21.31
N LEU A 187 11.92 16.38 22.12
CA LEU A 187 13.40 16.48 22.10
C LEU A 187 14.10 15.18 22.55
N LEU A 188 13.38 14.26 23.20
CA LEU A 188 13.93 12.99 23.68
C LEU A 188 13.86 11.87 22.62
N HIS A 189 13.12 12.08 21.52
CA HIS A 189 13.02 11.10 20.46
C HIS A 189 14.25 11.17 19.56
N ILE A 190 15.09 10.14 19.64
CA ILE A 190 16.27 10.02 18.79
C ILE A 190 15.83 9.46 17.45
N GLU A 191 16.04 10.23 16.39
CA GLU A 191 15.89 9.75 15.02
C GLU A 191 16.96 8.71 14.73
N ILE A 192 16.52 7.51 14.31
CA ILE A 192 17.42 6.40 14.07
C ILE A 192 18.30 6.70 12.86
N LEU A 193 17.73 7.20 11.77
CA LEU A 193 18.47 7.50 10.54
C LEU A 193 17.99 8.83 9.96
N SER A 194 18.90 9.78 9.72
CA SER A 194 18.57 11.06 9.10
C SER A 194 19.57 11.49 8.04
N LEU A 195 19.07 12.25 7.06
CA LEU A 195 19.83 12.92 6.02
C LEU A 195 19.63 14.43 6.19
N GLU A 196 20.69 15.12 6.57
CA GLU A 196 20.68 16.57 6.67
C GLU A 196 21.34 17.18 5.44
N VAL A 197 20.67 18.14 4.81
CA VAL A 197 21.13 18.79 3.58
C VAL A 197 21.31 20.29 3.73
N GLY A 198 22.32 20.83 3.06
CA GLY A 198 22.50 22.26 2.89
C GLY A 198 21.46 22.87 1.94
N VAL A 199 21.31 24.19 2.01
CA VAL A 199 20.26 24.95 1.29
C VAL A 199 20.27 24.72 -0.23
N GLY A 200 21.44 24.51 -0.83
CA GLY A 200 21.57 24.29 -2.28
C GLY A 200 21.14 22.90 -2.75
N LEU A 201 20.91 21.96 -1.84
CA LEU A 201 20.45 20.60 -2.15
C LEU A 201 18.96 20.39 -1.82
N ILE A 202 18.28 21.36 -1.22
CA ILE A 202 16.84 21.30 -0.89
C ILE A 202 15.99 20.85 -2.08
N PRO A 203 16.19 21.37 -3.31
CA PRO A 203 15.37 20.94 -4.45
C PRO A 203 15.45 19.43 -4.73
N LEU A 204 16.56 18.77 -4.41
CA LEU A 204 16.73 17.32 -4.65
C LEU A 204 15.92 16.46 -3.68
N VAL A 205 15.53 17.03 -2.53
CA VAL A 205 14.87 16.33 -1.43
C VAL A 205 13.46 16.86 -1.13
N ASP A 206 12.99 17.86 -1.86
CA ASP A 206 11.64 18.41 -1.71
C ASP A 206 10.66 17.65 -2.61
N ALA A 207 9.65 17.02 -2.00
CA ALA A 207 8.59 16.29 -2.70
C ALA A 207 7.76 17.18 -3.65
N HIS A 208 7.78 18.50 -3.46
CA HIS A 208 7.11 19.46 -4.34
C HIS A 208 7.94 19.88 -5.56
N GLN A 209 9.24 19.55 -5.57
CA GLN A 209 10.21 19.96 -6.60
C GLN A 209 10.96 18.73 -7.15
N ASP A 210 10.22 17.79 -7.73
CA ASP A 210 10.68 16.49 -8.29
C ASP A 210 11.20 15.44 -7.28
N GLY A 211 11.69 15.83 -6.10
CA GLY A 211 11.89 14.92 -4.95
C GLY A 211 12.71 13.65 -5.23
N GLU A 212 13.62 13.67 -6.21
CA GLU A 212 14.26 12.48 -6.77
C GLU A 212 14.99 11.63 -5.71
N VAL A 213 15.59 12.27 -4.70
CA VAL A 213 16.27 11.56 -3.60
C VAL A 213 15.28 10.75 -2.78
N LEU A 214 14.08 11.28 -2.51
CA LEU A 214 13.07 10.59 -1.70
C LEU A 214 12.57 9.31 -2.37
N GLU A 215 12.25 9.38 -3.67
CA GLU A 215 11.79 8.22 -4.45
C GLU A 215 12.86 7.12 -4.51
N ARG A 216 14.12 7.53 -4.68
CA ARG A 216 15.26 6.62 -4.71
C ARG A 216 15.56 6.01 -3.35
N ILE A 217 15.40 6.75 -2.24
CA ILE A 217 15.50 6.21 -0.88
C ILE A 217 14.46 5.10 -0.67
N VAL A 218 13.21 5.31 -1.09
CA VAL A 218 12.16 4.28 -0.97
C VAL A 218 12.54 3.01 -1.75
N SER A 219 13.05 3.19 -2.97
CA SER A 219 13.50 2.07 -3.81
C SER A 219 14.70 1.34 -3.19
N ALA A 220 15.69 2.08 -2.68
CA ALA A 220 16.85 1.52 -2.01
C ALA A 220 16.47 0.75 -0.74
N ARG A 221 15.52 1.22 0.06
CA ARG A 221 15.02 0.49 1.24
C ARG A 221 14.37 -0.84 0.87
N LYS A 222 13.56 -0.87 -0.20
CA LYS A 222 12.95 -2.11 -0.70
C LYS A 222 14.00 -3.11 -1.17
N GLN A 223 14.97 -2.63 -1.94
CA GLN A 223 16.08 -3.45 -2.41
C GLN A 223 16.90 -4.00 -1.23
N PHE A 224 17.24 -3.16 -0.25
CA PHE A 224 17.98 -3.59 0.93
C PHE A 224 17.25 -4.68 1.73
N ALA A 225 15.92 -4.56 1.87
CA ALA A 225 15.12 -5.61 2.49
C ALA A 225 15.15 -6.93 1.69
N GLN A 226 15.15 -6.85 0.36
CA GLN A 226 15.24 -8.02 -0.53
C GLN A 226 16.62 -8.67 -0.56
N ASP A 227 17.68 -7.88 -0.37
CA ASP A 227 19.06 -8.34 -0.46
C ASP A 227 19.56 -8.84 0.91
N MET A 228 19.32 -8.07 1.98
CA MET A 228 19.86 -8.33 3.32
C MET A 228 18.86 -8.93 4.30
N GLY A 229 17.56 -8.89 4.02
CA GLY A 229 16.53 -9.45 4.90
C GLY A 229 16.19 -8.58 6.12
N ILE A 230 16.59 -7.30 6.13
CA ILE A 230 16.21 -6.35 7.19
C ILE A 230 15.38 -5.19 6.67
N VAL A 231 14.42 -4.75 7.49
CA VAL A 231 13.65 -3.55 7.21
C VAL A 231 14.43 -2.33 7.70
N VAL A 232 14.95 -1.54 6.77
CA VAL A 232 15.63 -0.29 7.10
C VAL A 232 14.60 0.72 7.65
N PRO A 233 14.88 1.39 8.78
CA PRO A 233 14.00 2.42 9.32
C PRO A 233 13.82 3.58 8.34
N MET A 234 12.84 4.43 8.61
CA MET A 234 12.60 5.63 7.82
C MET A 234 13.82 6.57 7.87
N VAL A 235 14.17 7.15 6.73
CA VAL A 235 15.23 8.16 6.63
C VAL A 235 14.59 9.53 6.76
N MET A 236 14.82 10.22 7.88
CA MET A 236 14.31 11.57 8.10
C MET A 236 15.16 12.56 7.32
N VAL A 237 14.56 13.31 6.39
CA VAL A 237 15.29 14.33 5.63
C VAL A 237 15.05 15.70 6.24
N LYS A 238 16.12 16.45 6.52
CA LYS A 238 16.09 17.76 7.16
C LYS A 238 16.98 18.76 6.44
N ASP A 239 16.57 20.01 6.40
CA ASP A 239 17.48 21.10 6.08
C ASP A 239 18.34 21.45 7.30
N ASN A 240 19.61 21.76 7.05
CA ASN A 240 20.51 22.24 8.08
C ASN A 240 21.26 23.47 7.56
N ILE A 241 20.87 24.64 8.09
CA ILE A 241 21.41 25.95 7.72
C ILE A 241 22.91 26.08 8.09
N GLN A 242 23.41 25.24 9.01
CA GLN A 242 24.83 25.23 9.39
C GLN A 242 25.71 24.52 8.35
N LEU A 243 25.13 23.72 7.45
CA LEU A 243 25.87 23.08 6.35
C LEU A 243 26.12 24.08 5.22
N ARG A 244 27.22 23.88 4.49
CA ARG A 244 27.46 24.65 3.26
C ARG A 244 26.38 24.31 2.22
N PRO A 245 26.07 25.18 1.26
CA PRO A 245 24.96 24.97 0.33
C PRO A 245 24.98 23.63 -0.42
N GLY A 246 26.15 23.12 -0.77
CA GLY A 246 26.32 21.83 -1.47
C GLY A 246 26.64 20.65 -0.56
N ASP A 247 26.68 20.82 0.75
CA ASP A 247 27.05 19.75 1.68
C ASP A 247 25.82 19.00 2.18
N TYR A 248 26.00 17.72 2.47
CA TYR A 248 25.03 16.90 3.20
C TYR A 248 25.76 16.03 4.23
N GLN A 249 25.03 15.60 5.26
CA GLN A 249 25.50 14.62 6.22
C GLN A 249 24.44 13.58 6.53
N ILE A 250 24.89 12.37 6.80
CA ILE A 250 24.05 11.22 7.13
C ILE A 250 24.31 10.89 8.60
N MET A 251 23.24 10.73 9.35
CA MET A 251 23.27 10.54 10.80
C MET A 251 22.62 9.22 11.19
N LEU A 252 23.22 8.53 12.14
CA LEU A 252 22.67 7.33 12.78
C LEU A 252 22.57 7.57 14.28
N LYS A 253 21.35 7.53 14.82
CA LYS A 253 21.05 7.74 16.24
C LYS A 253 21.66 9.06 16.77
N GLY A 254 21.61 10.11 15.96
CA GLY A 254 22.17 11.42 16.27
C GLY A 254 23.68 11.58 16.07
N ASN A 255 24.40 10.56 15.62
CA ASN A 255 25.83 10.63 15.31
C ASN A 255 26.07 10.72 13.80
N VAL A 256 26.98 11.59 13.37
CA VAL A 256 27.40 11.68 11.96
C VAL A 256 28.14 10.40 11.58
N ILE A 257 27.60 9.67 10.60
CA ILE A 257 28.22 8.47 10.03
C ILE A 257 28.82 8.71 8.65
N GLY A 258 28.40 9.77 7.95
CA GLY A 258 28.99 10.14 6.67
C GLY A 258 28.71 11.59 6.27
N ARG A 259 29.56 12.13 5.40
CA ARG A 259 29.44 13.48 4.84
C ARG A 259 29.79 13.47 3.37
N GLY A 260 29.15 14.33 2.59
CA GLY A 260 29.51 14.56 1.20
C GLY A 260 29.33 16.01 0.81
N SER A 261 30.04 16.41 -0.25
CA SER A 261 29.94 17.73 -0.84
C SER A 261 29.65 17.56 -2.33
N LEU A 262 28.61 18.23 -2.81
CA LEU A 262 28.08 18.11 -4.15
C LEU A 262 28.02 19.49 -4.80
N MET A 263 28.16 19.49 -6.12
CA MET A 263 27.97 20.70 -6.93
C MET A 263 26.61 20.61 -7.61
N ALA A 264 25.66 21.44 -7.16
CA ALA A 264 24.36 21.54 -7.83
C ALA A 264 24.55 21.84 -9.33
N ASP A 265 23.69 21.25 -10.18
CA ASP A 265 23.73 21.34 -11.65
C ASP A 265 24.94 20.69 -12.35
N TYR A 266 25.81 20.00 -11.62
CA TYR A 266 26.88 19.17 -12.18
C TYR A 266 26.54 17.68 -12.08
N TYR A 267 27.26 16.89 -12.88
CA TYR A 267 27.27 15.44 -12.81
C TYR A 267 28.64 14.96 -12.35
N LEU A 268 28.67 13.84 -11.63
CA LEU A 268 29.90 13.20 -11.20
C LEU A 268 30.26 12.11 -12.21
N ALA A 269 31.38 12.28 -12.90
CA ALA A 269 31.94 11.30 -13.82
C ALA A 269 33.04 10.50 -13.11
N MET A 270 32.80 9.20 -12.88
CA MET A 270 33.71 8.31 -12.15
C MET A 270 34.52 7.46 -13.11
N ASP A 271 35.82 7.31 -12.81
CA ASP A 271 36.73 6.46 -13.56
C ASP A 271 36.68 5.02 -13.02
N PRO A 272 36.27 4.02 -13.84
CA PRO A 272 36.28 2.62 -13.43
C PRO A 272 37.70 1.99 -13.39
N GLY A 273 38.74 2.71 -13.82
CA GLY A 273 40.15 2.31 -13.76
C GLY A 273 40.81 2.08 -15.13
N ASP A 274 40.05 2.14 -16.22
CA ASP A 274 40.50 1.82 -17.58
C ASP A 274 40.52 3.05 -18.52
N ILE A 275 40.39 4.26 -17.98
CA ILE A 275 40.29 5.47 -18.80
C ILE A 275 41.64 5.91 -19.31
N VAL A 276 41.73 6.06 -20.63
CA VAL A 276 42.96 6.48 -21.34
C VAL A 276 43.00 8.00 -21.57
N GLU A 277 41.84 8.63 -21.76
CA GLU A 277 41.74 10.08 -22.00
C GLU A 277 40.86 10.78 -20.98
N THR A 278 41.46 11.71 -20.22
CA THR A 278 40.75 12.50 -19.21
C THR A 278 39.85 13.56 -19.84
N ILE A 279 38.73 13.85 -19.19
CA ILE A 279 37.83 14.95 -19.56
C ILE A 279 38.12 16.22 -18.75
N PRO A 280 37.96 17.42 -19.34
CA PRO A 280 38.08 18.67 -18.58
C PRO A 280 36.90 18.84 -17.63
N GLY A 281 37.20 19.03 -16.35
CA GLY A 281 36.21 19.29 -15.30
C GLY A 281 36.86 19.57 -13.96
N ILE A 282 36.06 19.64 -12.90
CA ILE A 282 36.57 19.94 -11.55
C ILE A 282 36.86 18.61 -10.85
N PRO A 283 38.09 18.34 -10.41
CA PRO A 283 38.41 17.08 -9.75
C PRO A 283 37.64 16.94 -8.43
N GLY A 284 37.22 15.72 -8.12
CA GLY A 284 36.49 15.38 -6.91
C GLY A 284 36.68 13.92 -6.54
N LYS A 285 36.01 13.50 -5.47
CA LYS A 285 35.93 12.10 -5.07
C LYS A 285 34.49 11.70 -4.86
N GLU A 286 34.18 10.48 -5.24
CA GLU A 286 32.91 9.85 -4.93
C GLU A 286 32.87 9.50 -3.42
N PRO A 287 31.80 9.88 -2.69
CA PRO A 287 31.77 9.78 -1.23
C PRO A 287 31.57 8.37 -0.66
N ALA A 288 30.95 7.42 -1.37
CA ALA A 288 30.65 6.08 -0.89
C ALA A 288 31.85 5.12 -0.90
N TYR A 289 32.68 5.18 -1.94
CA TYR A 289 33.81 4.27 -2.20
C TYR A 289 35.14 5.00 -2.35
N GLY A 290 35.14 6.34 -2.40
CA GLY A 290 36.36 7.13 -2.48
C GLY A 290 37.02 7.14 -3.86
N LEU A 291 36.29 6.74 -4.90
CA LEU A 291 36.78 6.68 -6.29
C LEU A 291 37.11 8.07 -6.79
N ASP A 292 38.17 8.17 -7.60
CA ASP A 292 38.53 9.41 -8.26
C ASP A 292 37.49 9.75 -9.32
N ALA A 293 37.03 11.00 -9.30
CA ALA A 293 35.94 11.46 -10.12
C ALA A 293 36.16 12.90 -10.58
N VAL A 294 35.41 13.30 -11.59
CA VAL A 294 35.44 14.64 -12.15
C VAL A 294 34.02 15.17 -12.25
N TRP A 295 33.80 16.37 -11.71
CA TRP A 295 32.56 17.10 -11.87
C TRP A 295 32.50 17.73 -13.26
N VAL A 296 31.47 17.39 -14.00
CA VAL A 296 31.24 17.84 -15.37
C VAL A 296 29.87 18.46 -15.53
N LYS A 297 29.74 19.40 -16.47
CA LYS A 297 28.45 20.02 -16.77
C LYS A 297 27.56 19.06 -17.56
N SER A 298 26.25 19.32 -17.54
CA SER A 298 25.27 18.56 -18.34
C SER A 298 25.67 18.41 -19.82
N SER A 299 26.22 19.46 -20.42
CA SER A 299 26.68 19.45 -21.82
C SER A 299 27.82 18.46 -22.13
N GLN A 300 28.57 18.03 -21.11
CA GLN A 300 29.72 17.13 -21.25
C GLN A 300 29.36 15.68 -20.89
N ARG A 301 28.12 15.41 -20.49
CA ARG A 301 27.68 14.09 -20.02
C ARG A 301 27.85 13.00 -21.08
N GLU A 302 27.40 13.25 -22.30
CA GLU A 302 27.48 12.27 -23.39
C GLU A 302 28.93 11.97 -23.78
N GLU A 303 29.78 13.01 -23.82
CA GLU A 303 31.21 12.88 -24.09
C GLU A 303 31.92 12.07 -22.99
N ALA A 304 31.63 12.36 -21.72
CA ALA A 304 32.18 11.63 -20.59
C ALA A 304 31.80 10.15 -20.64
N SER A 305 30.52 9.83 -20.90
CA SER A 305 30.07 8.44 -21.05
C SER A 305 30.70 7.74 -22.26
N PHE A 306 30.86 8.43 -23.40
CA PHE A 306 31.52 7.87 -24.58
C PHE A 306 32.99 7.51 -24.31
N ARG A 307 33.68 8.29 -23.49
CA ARG A 307 35.07 8.05 -23.07
C ARG A 307 35.19 6.99 -21.96
N GLY A 308 34.09 6.36 -21.55
CA GLY A 308 34.08 5.27 -20.58
C GLY A 308 33.84 5.68 -19.12
N TYR A 309 33.57 6.96 -18.83
CA TYR A 309 33.21 7.38 -17.48
C TYR A 309 31.79 6.91 -17.11
N THR A 310 31.61 6.48 -15.86
CA THR A 310 30.27 6.31 -15.29
C THR A 310 29.77 7.65 -14.79
N VAL A 311 28.75 8.21 -15.44
CA VAL A 311 28.25 9.56 -15.14
C VAL A 311 26.94 9.50 -14.37
N VAL A 312 26.92 10.08 -13.17
CA VAL A 312 25.77 10.07 -12.24
C VAL A 312 25.38 11.48 -11.80
N ASN A 313 24.10 11.69 -11.49
CA ASN A 313 23.61 12.97 -10.95
C ASN A 313 23.77 13.04 -9.42
N CYS A 314 23.63 14.24 -8.85
CA CYS A 314 23.73 14.46 -7.40
C CYS A 314 22.79 13.59 -6.57
N ALA A 315 21.55 13.38 -7.01
CA ALA A 315 20.59 12.53 -6.31
C ALA A 315 21.10 11.07 -6.21
N THR A 316 21.64 10.52 -7.29
CA THR A 316 22.24 9.18 -7.29
C THR A 316 23.45 9.12 -6.34
N VAL A 317 24.32 10.14 -6.33
CA VAL A 317 25.48 10.18 -5.42
C VAL A 317 25.05 10.12 -3.95
N ILE A 318 24.04 10.91 -3.55
CA ILE A 318 23.52 10.90 -2.17
C ILE A 318 22.98 9.52 -1.81
N VAL A 319 22.17 8.94 -2.68
CA VAL A 319 21.50 7.66 -2.41
C VAL A 319 22.52 6.51 -2.36
N THR A 320 23.48 6.47 -3.28
CA THR A 320 24.54 5.45 -3.28
C THR A 320 25.35 5.52 -1.98
N HIS A 321 25.72 6.71 -1.54
CA HIS A 321 26.43 6.90 -0.27
C HIS A 321 25.58 6.49 0.94
N LEU A 322 24.29 6.86 0.96
CA LEU A 322 23.36 6.45 2.01
C LEU A 322 23.19 4.93 2.07
N THR A 323 22.95 4.27 0.95
CA THR A 323 22.82 2.80 0.90
C THR A 323 24.10 2.12 1.37
N LYS A 324 25.27 2.67 1.00
CA LYS A 324 26.55 2.14 1.43
C LYS A 324 26.71 2.21 2.95
N LEU A 325 26.37 3.33 3.56
CA LEU A 325 26.44 3.49 5.02
C LEU A 325 25.39 2.64 5.74
N ILE A 326 24.18 2.50 5.18
CA ILE A 326 23.15 1.60 5.73
C ILE A 326 23.66 0.16 5.73
N GLU A 327 24.34 -0.27 4.67
CA GLU A 327 24.95 -1.60 4.58
C GLU A 327 26.00 -1.80 5.69
N GLU A 328 26.90 -0.83 5.84
CA GLU A 328 27.97 -0.86 6.83
C GLU A 328 27.47 -0.86 8.27
N HIS A 329 26.38 -0.14 8.54
CA HIS A 329 25.77 -0.02 9.86
C HIS A 329 24.51 -0.89 10.03
N SER A 330 24.28 -1.86 9.14
CA SER A 330 23.05 -2.68 9.11
C SER A 330 22.84 -3.46 10.42
N PHE A 331 23.92 -3.92 11.05
CA PHE A 331 23.88 -4.59 12.35
C PHE A 331 23.41 -3.66 13.49
N GLU A 332 23.61 -2.34 13.39
CA GLU A 332 23.15 -1.37 14.39
C GLU A 332 21.67 -1.01 14.24
N LEU A 333 21.12 -1.24 13.06
CA LEU A 333 19.71 -1.05 12.73
C LEU A 333 18.85 -2.21 13.21
N LEU A 334 19.43 -3.41 13.38
CA LEU A 334 18.73 -4.57 13.88
C LEU A 334 18.72 -4.60 15.42
N GLY A 335 17.60 -4.19 16.02
CA GLY A 335 17.35 -4.28 17.45
C GLY A 335 16.48 -5.48 17.86
N ARG A 336 16.05 -5.46 19.13
CA ARG A 336 15.14 -6.49 19.69
C ARG A 336 13.77 -6.45 19.03
N GLN A 337 13.26 -5.25 18.76
CA GLN A 337 11.93 -5.06 18.18
C GLN A 337 11.89 -5.55 16.74
N GLU A 338 12.92 -5.22 15.97
CA GLU A 338 13.06 -5.64 14.57
C GLU A 338 13.22 -7.17 14.49
N THR A 339 14.06 -7.75 15.35
CA THR A 339 14.23 -9.21 15.40
C THR A 339 12.94 -9.92 15.82
N GLN A 340 12.19 -9.37 16.77
CA GLN A 340 10.89 -9.92 17.17
C GLN A 340 9.91 -9.94 15.98
N ALA A 341 9.83 -8.85 15.20
CA ALA A 341 8.98 -8.79 14.02
C ALA A 341 9.39 -9.81 12.95
N LEU A 342 10.70 -10.00 12.73
CA LEU A 342 11.22 -11.03 11.82
C LEU A 342 10.83 -12.44 12.26
N ILE A 343 10.94 -12.74 13.57
CA ILE A 343 10.54 -14.02 14.15
C ILE A 343 9.03 -14.26 14.00
N GLU A 344 8.22 -13.23 14.23
CA GLU A 344 6.76 -13.33 14.07
C GLU A 344 6.38 -13.65 12.62
N GLY A 345 7.03 -13.01 11.64
CA GLY A 345 6.86 -13.35 10.23
C GLY A 345 7.27 -14.80 9.91
N LEU A 346 8.44 -15.24 10.40
CA LEU A 346 8.89 -16.63 10.21
C LEU A 346 7.93 -17.64 10.86
N LYS A 347 7.30 -17.29 11.99
CA LYS A 347 6.36 -18.18 12.69
C LYS A 347 5.10 -18.47 11.87
N GLU A 348 4.67 -17.55 11.01
CA GLU A 348 3.54 -17.79 10.10
C GLU A 348 3.88 -18.84 9.03
N GLU A 349 5.14 -18.85 8.56
CA GLU A 349 5.59 -19.75 7.49
C GLU A 349 6.14 -21.08 7.99
N ALA A 350 6.92 -21.06 9.07
CA ALA A 350 7.66 -22.19 9.63
C ALA A 350 7.58 -22.24 11.17
N PRO A 351 6.37 -22.43 11.75
CA PRO A 351 6.16 -22.35 13.20
C PRO A 351 7.00 -23.36 13.99
N LYS A 352 7.22 -24.56 13.45
CA LYS A 352 8.03 -25.60 14.11
C LYS A 352 9.50 -25.23 14.23
N ALA A 353 10.09 -24.56 13.23
CA ALA A 353 11.48 -24.12 13.27
C ALA A 353 11.67 -23.07 14.37
N VAL A 354 10.75 -22.10 14.44
CA VAL A 354 10.74 -21.09 15.51
C VAL A 354 10.54 -21.73 16.89
N GLU A 355 9.61 -22.67 17.02
CA GLU A 355 9.36 -23.38 18.29
C GLU A 355 10.54 -24.25 18.71
N GLU A 356 11.25 -24.95 17.83
CA GLU A 356 12.39 -25.78 18.23
C GLU A 356 13.62 -24.99 18.71
N VAL A 357 13.77 -23.75 18.23
CA VAL A 357 14.86 -22.83 18.58
C VAL A 357 14.51 -21.99 19.81
N ILE A 358 13.29 -21.44 19.86
CA ILE A 358 12.84 -20.50 20.91
C ILE A 358 12.11 -21.22 22.04
N ALA A 359 11.35 -22.28 21.75
CA ALA A 359 10.73 -23.08 22.81
C ALA A 359 11.74 -24.11 23.34
N ALA A 360 11.69 -24.35 24.65
CA ALA A 360 12.66 -25.09 25.46
C ALA A 360 13.96 -24.34 25.83
N ASP A 361 13.94 -23.00 25.89
CA ASP A 361 15.03 -22.15 26.44
C ASP A 361 16.42 -22.42 25.83
N ARG A 362 16.49 -22.87 24.58
CA ARG A 362 17.78 -23.12 23.91
C ARG A 362 18.49 -21.82 23.55
N LEU A 363 17.76 -20.84 23.02
CA LEU A 363 18.26 -19.50 22.73
C LEU A 363 17.22 -18.44 23.13
N SER A 364 17.68 -17.42 23.83
CA SER A 364 16.93 -16.21 24.14
C SER A 364 16.84 -15.28 22.92
N LEU A 365 15.84 -14.39 22.90
CA LEU A 365 15.73 -13.34 21.87
C LEU A 365 17.03 -12.51 21.76
N GLY A 366 17.71 -12.27 22.89
CA GLY A 366 18.98 -11.53 22.89
C GLY A 366 20.11 -12.27 22.18
N GLU A 367 20.17 -13.59 22.30
CA GLU A 367 21.15 -14.42 21.58
C GLU A 367 20.85 -14.46 20.09
N VAL A 368 19.57 -14.60 19.71
CA VAL A 368 19.15 -14.53 18.30
C VAL A 368 19.52 -13.17 17.70
N VAL A 369 19.19 -12.06 18.38
CA VAL A 369 19.60 -10.70 17.96
C VAL A 369 21.11 -10.66 17.74
N LYS A 370 21.91 -11.22 18.65
CA LYS A 370 23.37 -11.17 18.54
C LYS A 370 23.90 -11.97 17.36
N VAL A 371 23.33 -13.15 17.09
CA VAL A 371 23.69 -13.99 15.93
C VAL A 371 23.37 -13.25 14.63
N LEU A 372 22.15 -12.70 14.49
CA LEU A 372 21.76 -11.96 13.30
C LEU A 372 22.60 -10.68 13.11
N GLN A 373 22.91 -9.96 14.19
CA GLN A 373 23.81 -8.81 14.14
C GLN A 373 25.22 -9.20 13.69
N ASN A 374 25.76 -10.33 14.13
CA ASN A 374 27.08 -10.79 13.70
C ASN A 374 27.09 -11.14 12.20
N LEU A 375 26.04 -11.80 11.70
CA LEU A 375 25.89 -12.07 10.26
C LEU A 375 25.87 -10.77 9.46
N LEU A 376 25.06 -9.80 9.89
CA LEU A 376 24.96 -8.49 9.22
C LEU A 376 26.27 -7.69 9.29
N ALA A 377 27.01 -7.77 10.41
CA ALA A 377 28.30 -7.11 10.56
C ALA A 377 29.35 -7.62 9.54
N GLU A 378 29.23 -8.89 9.13
CA GLU A 378 30.04 -9.50 8.07
C GLU A 378 29.38 -9.40 6.68
N ARG A 379 28.30 -8.61 6.55
CA ARG A 379 27.51 -8.43 5.32
C ARG A 379 26.90 -9.73 4.78
N VAL A 380 26.60 -10.68 5.66
CA VAL A 380 25.86 -11.89 5.34
C VAL A 380 24.37 -11.59 5.41
N SER A 381 23.66 -11.87 4.32
CA SER A 381 22.20 -11.72 4.26
C SER A 381 21.51 -12.62 5.28
N ILE A 382 20.52 -12.07 5.99
CA ILE A 382 19.67 -12.84 6.90
C ILE A 382 18.30 -13.13 6.31
N ARG A 383 18.12 -12.95 5.00
CA ARG A 383 16.82 -13.15 4.34
C ARG A 383 16.30 -14.58 4.46
N ASP A 384 17.19 -15.56 4.38
CA ASP A 384 16.82 -16.96 4.59
C ASP A 384 16.80 -17.30 6.09
N LEU A 385 15.89 -16.65 6.82
CA LEU A 385 15.70 -16.89 8.25
C LEU A 385 15.37 -18.36 8.54
N ARG A 386 14.72 -19.05 7.61
CA ARG A 386 14.37 -20.47 7.76
C ARG A 386 15.60 -21.38 7.81
N SER A 387 16.66 -21.09 7.08
CA SER A 387 17.91 -21.86 7.16
C SER A 387 18.77 -21.47 8.36
N ILE A 388 18.58 -20.25 8.89
CA ILE A 388 19.30 -19.74 10.06
C ILE A 388 18.72 -20.32 11.37
N PHE A 389 17.40 -20.45 11.44
CA PHE A 389 16.67 -21.12 12.53
C PHE A 389 16.71 -22.64 12.35
#